data_AF-A0A9D6XKL4-F1
#
_entry.id   AF-A0A9D6XKL4-F1
#
_cell.length_a   1.000
_cell.length_b   1.000
_cell.length_c   1.000
_cell.angle_alpha   90.00
_cell.angle_beta   90.00
_cell.angle_gamma   90.00
#
_symmetry.space_group_name_H-M   'P 1'
#
loop_
_entity.id
_entity.type
_entity.pdbx_description
1 polymer ?
#
loop_
_entity_poly.entity_id
_entity_poly.type
_entity_poly.pdbx_seq_one_letter_code
_entity_poly.pdbx_strand_id
1 'polypeptide(L)'
;MLSHEAISGAPAEGVYSQALTLGDFFIVLSLEGSGVNLELGRNTLAKIEEILTQTPGISPAELVEMQKEEFTNGITLNLLIAKVIEQKLSLSGVGQVTAKLVRQGKTVKLFPGPAVSGDLLHNDALTLGTNQYFINPSPEDSRVAALEIKVNLENSAELSAIRSPLSAPRHVPSLFLRRPHDPNAPTPVARKALYLAIIVFVFLLSLIVWQLRSRVLEQRQKAAATITARVQDGMSAAQKLTGVSDAMARNILLQTRSDFKSSADQTFGADWPPQLKSLLADLDKQISTVSHVY
;
A
#
# COMPACT_ATOMS: atom_id res chain seq x y z
N MET A 1 -20.04 -9.89 12.53
CA MET A 1 -18.93 -10.77 12.93
C MET A 1 -18.59 -11.62 11.73
N LEU A 2 -17.42 -11.41 11.11
CA LEU A 2 -16.92 -12.29 10.06
C LEU A 2 -16.54 -13.62 10.72
N SER A 3 -17.04 -14.75 10.22
CA SER A 3 -16.62 -16.07 10.71
C SER A 3 -15.20 -16.33 10.24
N HIS A 4 -14.26 -16.40 11.17
CA HIS A 4 -12.85 -16.64 10.88
C HIS A 4 -12.52 -18.12 11.04
N GLU A 5 -12.33 -18.83 9.94
CA GLU A 5 -11.50 -20.04 9.98
C GLU A 5 -10.06 -19.61 9.74
N ALA A 6 -9.18 -19.91 10.69
CA ALA A 6 -7.77 -19.61 10.59
C ALA A 6 -6.94 -20.85 10.90
N ILE A 7 -6.00 -21.17 10.03
CA ILE A 7 -5.14 -22.34 10.06
C ILE A 7 -3.70 -21.84 10.15
N SER A 8 -2.99 -22.21 11.21
CA SER A 8 -1.58 -21.86 11.37
C SER A 8 -0.69 -23.01 10.90
N GLY A 9 0.40 -22.69 10.21
CA GLY A 9 1.46 -23.64 9.91
C GLY A 9 2.23 -24.04 11.18
N ALA A 10 3.06 -25.08 11.09
CA ALA A 10 3.88 -25.49 12.23
C ALA A 10 4.83 -24.35 12.66
N PRO A 11 4.96 -24.06 13.96
CA PRO A 11 5.80 -22.96 14.44
C PRO A 11 7.27 -23.27 14.16
N ALA A 12 7.99 -22.30 13.59
CA ALA A 12 9.44 -22.36 13.39
C ALA A 12 10.06 -20.97 13.61
N GLU A 13 11.30 -20.94 14.10
CA GLU A 13 12.03 -19.67 14.28
C GLU A 13 12.22 -18.97 12.94
N GLY A 14 11.92 -17.66 12.90
CA GLY A 14 12.05 -16.85 11.68
C GLY A 14 11.01 -17.16 10.60
N VAL A 15 9.98 -17.96 10.89
CA VAL A 15 8.89 -18.27 9.97
C VAL A 15 7.54 -18.05 10.66
N TYR A 16 6.67 -17.30 9.99
CA TYR A 16 5.26 -17.17 10.37
C TYR A 16 4.42 -17.61 9.20
N SER A 17 3.51 -18.57 9.38
CA SER A 17 2.57 -18.95 8.33
C SER A 17 1.16 -19.14 8.87
N GLN A 18 0.20 -18.50 8.20
CA GLN A 18 -1.21 -18.61 8.50
C GLN A 18 -2.03 -18.48 7.24
N ALA A 19 -3.08 -19.28 7.15
CA ALA A 19 -4.10 -19.16 6.14
C ALA A 19 -5.45 -18.89 6.83
N LEU A 20 -6.25 -17.98 6.29
CA LEU A 20 -7.50 -17.58 6.91
C LEU A 20 -8.55 -17.10 5.91
N THR A 21 -9.78 -17.01 6.40
CA THR A 21 -10.94 -16.52 5.63
C THR A 21 -11.54 -15.25 6.24
N LEU A 22 -11.72 -14.22 5.42
CA LEU A 22 -12.34 -12.94 5.79
C LEU A 22 -13.48 -12.63 4.82
N GLY A 23 -14.68 -13.11 5.14
CA GLY A 23 -15.83 -12.98 4.23
C GLY A 23 -15.56 -13.72 2.93
N ASP A 24 -15.62 -13.01 1.81
CA ASP A 24 -15.38 -13.56 0.46
C ASP A 24 -13.89 -13.70 0.12
N PHE A 25 -12.99 -13.35 1.04
CA PHE A 25 -11.54 -13.41 0.85
C PHE A 25 -10.92 -14.62 1.53
N PHE A 26 -10.00 -15.26 0.82
CA PHE A 26 -9.20 -16.39 1.28
C PHE A 26 -7.73 -16.01 1.16
N ILE A 27 -7.04 -15.99 2.30
CA ILE A 27 -5.71 -15.41 2.40
C ILE A 27 -4.75 -16.48 2.91
N VAL A 28 -3.61 -16.62 2.23
CA VAL A 28 -2.46 -17.39 2.71
C VAL A 28 -1.30 -16.43 2.88
N LEU A 29 -0.78 -16.32 4.10
CA LEU A 29 0.37 -15.52 4.44
C LEU A 29 1.50 -16.44 4.95
N SER A 30 2.70 -16.25 4.43
CA SER A 30 3.94 -16.74 5.02
C SER A 30 4.98 -15.62 5.01
N LEU A 31 5.59 -15.36 6.17
CA LEU A 31 6.71 -14.44 6.36
C LEU A 31 7.92 -15.28 6.72
N GLU A 32 9.06 -15.01 6.07
CA GLU A 32 10.30 -15.72 6.33
C GLU A 32 11.47 -14.72 6.45
N GLY A 33 12.30 -14.84 7.49
CA GLY A 33 13.50 -14.00 7.63
C GLY A 33 13.86 -13.64 9.06
N SER A 34 14.99 -12.95 9.22
CA SER A 34 15.47 -12.46 10.52
C SER A 34 14.50 -11.41 11.07
N GLY A 35 14.03 -11.59 12.30
CA GLY A 35 13.08 -10.66 12.94
C GLY A 35 11.61 -10.98 12.68
N VAL A 36 11.30 -12.02 11.89
CA VAL A 36 9.94 -12.55 11.80
C VAL A 36 9.57 -13.20 13.13
N ASN A 37 8.46 -12.73 13.71
CA ASN A 37 7.88 -13.28 14.92
C ASN A 37 6.35 -13.30 14.80
N LEU A 38 5.70 -13.92 15.80
CA LEU A 38 4.25 -14.03 15.85
C LEU A 38 3.53 -12.68 15.86
N GLU A 39 4.12 -11.66 16.48
CA GLU A 39 3.52 -10.33 16.60
C GLU A 39 3.49 -9.61 15.25
N LEU A 40 4.60 -9.67 14.49
CA LEU A 40 4.68 -9.12 13.14
C LEU A 40 3.61 -9.76 12.24
N GLY A 41 3.55 -11.10 12.21
CA GLY A 41 2.57 -11.82 11.39
C GLY A 41 1.12 -11.47 11.74
N ARG A 42 0.81 -11.34 13.04
CA ARG A 42 -0.52 -10.92 13.51
C ARG A 42 -0.84 -9.48 13.13
N ASN A 43 0.12 -8.56 13.26
CA ASN A 43 -0.06 -7.16 12.90
C ASN A 43 -0.32 -7.00 11.40
N THR A 44 0.39 -7.77 10.55
CA THR A 44 0.15 -7.80 9.11
C THR A 44 -1.27 -8.26 8.77
N LEU A 45 -1.75 -9.33 9.41
CA LEU A 45 -3.11 -9.82 9.18
C LEU A 45 -4.18 -8.85 9.70
N ALA A 46 -3.98 -8.27 10.88
CA ALA A 46 -4.89 -7.28 11.43
C ALA A 46 -5.01 -6.05 10.50
N LYS A 47 -3.90 -5.64 9.88
CA LYS A 47 -3.88 -4.57 8.89
C LYS A 47 -4.63 -4.94 7.61
N ILE A 48 -4.48 -6.16 7.11
CA ILE A 48 -5.24 -6.65 5.96
C ILE A 48 -6.75 -6.64 6.28
N GLU A 49 -7.13 -7.11 7.46
CA GLU A 49 -8.52 -7.09 7.93
C GLU A 49 -9.07 -5.65 8.05
N GLU A 50 -8.27 -4.72 8.59
CA GLU A 50 -8.63 -3.31 8.68
C GLU A 50 -8.86 -2.69 7.29
N ILE A 51 -7.96 -2.94 6.32
CA ILE A 51 -8.10 -2.42 4.94
C ILE A 51 -9.37 -2.99 4.29
N LEU A 52 -9.62 -4.29 4.44
CA LEU A 52 -10.83 -4.93 3.91
C LEU A 52 -12.11 -4.33 4.49
N THR A 53 -12.08 -3.96 5.77
CA THR A 53 -13.21 -3.32 6.44
C THR A 53 -13.41 -1.87 5.99
N GLN A 54 -12.32 -1.12 5.80
CA GLN A 54 -12.35 0.29 5.42
C GLN A 54 -12.59 0.51 3.91
N THR A 55 -12.24 -0.46 3.07
CA THR A 55 -12.31 -0.34 1.61
C THR A 55 -13.15 -1.48 1.00
N PRO A 56 -14.50 -1.41 1.12
CA PRO A 56 -15.38 -2.38 0.49
C PRO A 56 -15.13 -2.45 -1.02
N GLY A 57 -14.99 -3.66 -1.56
CA GLY A 57 -14.80 -3.86 -2.99
C GLY A 57 -13.34 -3.89 -3.46
N ILE A 58 -12.36 -3.64 -2.59
CA ILE A 58 -10.93 -3.75 -2.93
C ILE A 58 -10.62 -5.08 -3.63
N SER A 59 -9.76 -5.02 -4.64
CA SER A 59 -9.32 -6.19 -5.39
C SER A 59 -8.17 -6.91 -4.68
N PRO A 60 -8.02 -8.24 -4.86
CA PRO A 60 -6.84 -8.95 -4.38
C PRO A 60 -5.52 -8.35 -4.86
N ALA A 61 -5.48 -7.79 -6.07
CA ALA A 61 -4.28 -7.18 -6.64
C ALA A 61 -3.86 -5.92 -5.89
N GLU A 62 -4.81 -5.02 -5.59
CA GLU A 62 -4.55 -3.81 -4.82
C GLU A 62 -4.07 -4.13 -3.41
N LEU A 63 -4.70 -5.12 -2.74
CA LEU A 63 -4.25 -5.57 -1.42
C LEU A 63 -2.82 -6.08 -1.43
N VAL A 64 -2.45 -6.89 -2.42
CA VAL A 64 -1.09 -7.44 -2.53
C VAL A 64 -0.05 -6.33 -2.75
N GLU A 65 -0.32 -5.36 -3.63
CA GLU A 65 0.61 -4.24 -3.86
C GLU A 65 0.77 -3.36 -2.60
N MET A 66 -0.32 -3.09 -1.86
CA MET A 66 -0.24 -2.35 -0.59
C MET A 66 0.64 -3.05 0.46
N GLN A 67 0.59 -4.39 0.52
CA GLN A 67 1.44 -5.15 1.46
C GLN A 67 2.90 -5.21 0.98
N LYS A 68 3.13 -5.28 -0.33
CA LYS A 68 4.49 -5.37 -0.90
C LYS A 68 5.34 -4.14 -0.62
N GLU A 69 4.75 -2.93 -0.63
CA GLU A 69 5.45 -1.69 -0.30
C GLU A 69 5.96 -1.65 1.16
N GLU A 70 5.35 -2.42 2.06
CA GLU A 70 5.66 -2.43 3.49
C GLU A 70 6.88 -3.30 3.85
N PHE A 71 7.19 -4.32 3.03
CA PHE A 71 8.26 -5.27 3.33
C PHE A 71 9.49 -5.04 2.43
N THR A 72 10.41 -4.18 2.88
CA THR A 72 11.68 -3.88 2.18
C THR A 72 12.94 -4.25 2.99
N ASN A 73 12.80 -4.79 4.20
CA ASN A 73 13.90 -4.95 5.18
C ASN A 73 14.37 -6.41 5.37
N GLY A 74 14.60 -7.16 4.30
CA GLY A 74 15.17 -8.52 4.38
C GLY A 74 14.22 -9.61 4.91
N ILE A 75 12.93 -9.29 5.06
CA ILE A 75 11.84 -10.24 5.32
C ILE A 75 11.20 -10.61 3.99
N THR A 76 11.09 -11.90 3.72
CA THR A 76 10.41 -12.43 2.53
C THR A 76 8.92 -12.52 2.81
N LEU A 77 8.11 -11.78 2.04
CA LEU A 77 6.66 -11.84 2.05
C LEU A 77 6.18 -12.83 0.99
N ASN A 78 5.51 -13.89 1.43
CA ASN A 78 4.75 -14.80 0.59
C ASN A 78 3.27 -14.61 0.91
N LEU A 79 2.51 -14.00 0.00
CA LEU A 79 1.11 -13.68 0.23
C LEU A 79 0.29 -14.08 -0.99
N LEU A 80 -0.80 -14.80 -0.77
CA LEU A 80 -1.76 -15.17 -1.79
C LEU A 80 -3.15 -14.81 -1.30
N ILE A 81 -3.88 -14.04 -2.10
CA ILE A 81 -5.22 -13.58 -1.79
C ILE A 81 -6.14 -14.02 -2.93
N ALA A 82 -7.14 -14.83 -2.59
CA ALA A 82 -8.27 -15.13 -3.47
C ALA A 82 -9.51 -14.40 -2.97
N LYS A 83 -10.36 -13.97 -3.89
CA LYS A 83 -11.69 -13.43 -3.65
C LYS A 83 -12.68 -14.21 -4.50
N VAL A 84 -13.73 -14.75 -3.88
CA VAL A 84 -14.76 -15.52 -4.59
C VAL A 84 -16.11 -14.88 -4.34
N ILE A 85 -16.71 -14.32 -5.38
CA ILE A 85 -18.05 -13.72 -5.33
C ILE A 85 -18.86 -14.31 -6.48
N GLU A 86 -20.04 -14.88 -6.18
CA GLU A 86 -20.95 -15.40 -7.22
C GLU A 86 -20.25 -16.31 -8.24
N GLN A 87 -19.40 -17.24 -7.75
CA GLN A 87 -18.58 -18.15 -8.56
C GLN A 87 -17.47 -17.49 -9.39
N LYS A 88 -17.26 -16.17 -9.29
CA LYS A 88 -16.12 -15.49 -9.91
C LYS A 88 -14.93 -15.49 -8.96
N LEU A 89 -13.84 -16.09 -9.40
CA LEU A 89 -12.54 -16.04 -8.73
C LEU A 89 -11.74 -14.84 -9.21
N SER A 90 -11.20 -14.09 -8.27
CA SER A 90 -10.08 -13.17 -8.49
C SER A 90 -8.94 -13.56 -7.55
N LEU A 91 -7.74 -13.68 -8.07
CA LEU A 91 -6.57 -14.20 -7.36
C LEU A 91 -5.36 -13.31 -7.63
N SER A 92 -4.62 -12.94 -6.59
CA SER A 92 -3.34 -12.23 -6.71
C SER A 92 -2.38 -12.72 -5.62
N GLY A 93 -1.07 -12.62 -5.87
CA GLY A 93 -0.08 -12.98 -4.87
C GLY A 93 1.32 -12.47 -5.16
N VAL A 94 2.16 -12.52 -4.15
CA VAL A 94 3.58 -12.14 -4.17
C VAL A 94 4.40 -13.23 -3.48
N GLY A 95 5.64 -13.43 -3.95
CA GLY A 95 6.56 -14.42 -3.41
C GLY A 95 6.28 -15.85 -3.91
N GLN A 96 6.69 -16.84 -3.10
CA GLN A 96 6.61 -18.26 -3.41
C GLN A 96 5.24 -18.84 -3.05
N VAL A 97 4.20 -18.42 -3.77
CA VAL A 97 2.83 -18.88 -3.57
C VAL A 97 2.25 -19.56 -4.83
N THR A 98 1.33 -20.49 -4.62
CA THR A 98 0.67 -21.25 -5.69
C THR A 98 -0.80 -21.46 -5.36
N ALA A 99 -1.63 -21.48 -6.41
CA ALA A 99 -2.99 -21.99 -6.37
C ALA A 99 -3.15 -23.18 -7.32
N LYS A 100 -3.90 -24.20 -6.90
CA LYS A 100 -4.30 -25.35 -7.72
C LYS A 100 -5.82 -25.44 -7.75
N LEU A 101 -6.38 -25.54 -8.94
CA LEU A 101 -7.80 -25.81 -9.17
C LEU A 101 -7.96 -27.24 -9.65
N VAL A 102 -8.81 -28.02 -8.98
CA VAL A 102 -9.21 -29.34 -9.44
C VAL A 102 -10.62 -29.24 -9.99
N ARG A 103 -10.77 -29.49 -11.28
CA ARG A 103 -12.04 -29.45 -12.01
C ARG A 103 -12.27 -30.81 -12.67
N GLN A 104 -13.32 -31.52 -12.26
CA GLN A 104 -13.68 -32.83 -12.81
C GLN A 104 -12.51 -33.84 -12.80
N GLY A 105 -11.72 -33.86 -11.72
CA GLY A 105 -10.55 -34.72 -11.58
C GLY A 105 -9.30 -34.28 -12.35
N LYS A 106 -9.35 -33.16 -13.08
CA LYS A 106 -8.18 -32.55 -13.72
C LYS A 106 -7.62 -31.42 -12.86
N THR A 107 -6.32 -31.47 -12.58
CA THR A 107 -5.62 -30.41 -11.86
C THR A 107 -5.10 -29.36 -12.82
N VAL A 108 -5.53 -28.12 -12.63
CA VAL A 108 -5.04 -26.92 -13.30
C VAL A 108 -4.23 -26.12 -12.29
N LYS A 109 -2.94 -25.92 -12.55
CA LYS A 109 -2.13 -25.01 -11.75
C LYS A 109 -2.46 -23.58 -12.19
N LEU A 110 -2.98 -22.77 -11.28
CA LEU A 110 -3.51 -21.46 -11.62
C LEU A 110 -2.47 -20.34 -11.56
N PHE A 111 -1.42 -20.43 -10.73
CA PHE A 111 -0.65 -19.23 -10.40
C PHE A 111 0.88 -19.41 -10.31
N PRO A 112 1.60 -18.67 -11.17
CA PRO A 112 2.88 -18.04 -10.85
C PRO A 112 3.04 -16.63 -11.49
N GLY A 113 2.02 -15.76 -11.41
CA GLY A 113 1.98 -14.42 -12.05
C GLY A 113 1.47 -13.30 -11.11
N PRO A 114 1.09 -12.09 -11.59
CA PRO A 114 0.62 -11.00 -10.69
C PRO A 114 -0.89 -10.99 -10.43
N ALA A 115 -1.75 -11.48 -11.34
CA ALA A 115 -3.20 -11.62 -11.10
C ALA A 115 -3.84 -12.63 -12.05
N VAL A 116 -4.83 -13.39 -11.56
CA VAL A 116 -5.64 -14.33 -12.34
C VAL A 116 -7.11 -14.14 -11.97
N SER A 117 -7.98 -14.10 -12.97
CA SER A 117 -9.43 -14.10 -12.79
C SER A 117 -10.09 -15.16 -13.65
N GLY A 118 -11.23 -15.69 -13.19
CA GLY A 118 -11.98 -16.69 -13.95
C GLY A 118 -13.20 -17.20 -13.21
N ASP A 119 -14.00 -17.99 -13.90
CA ASP A 119 -15.21 -18.59 -13.34
C ASP A 119 -14.88 -19.94 -12.68
N LEU A 120 -15.38 -20.13 -11.47
CA LEU A 120 -15.43 -21.40 -10.77
C LEU A 120 -16.72 -22.12 -11.14
N LEU A 121 -16.63 -23.43 -11.32
CA LEU A 121 -17.77 -24.29 -11.58
C LEU A 121 -18.14 -25.05 -10.31
N HIS A 122 -19.34 -25.61 -10.33
CA HIS A 122 -19.75 -26.55 -9.30
C HIS A 122 -18.77 -27.72 -9.17
N ASN A 123 -18.48 -28.12 -7.94
CA ASN A 123 -17.51 -29.17 -7.59
C ASN A 123 -16.07 -28.85 -7.97
N ASP A 124 -15.76 -27.60 -8.32
CA ASP A 124 -14.38 -27.15 -8.33
C ASP A 124 -13.83 -27.15 -6.90
N ALA A 125 -12.61 -27.67 -6.75
CA ALA A 125 -11.84 -27.57 -5.52
C ALA A 125 -10.61 -26.69 -5.77
N LEU A 126 -10.51 -25.58 -5.06
CA LEU A 126 -9.41 -24.63 -5.14
C LEU A 126 -8.54 -24.77 -3.89
N THR A 127 -7.28 -25.15 -4.07
CA THR A 127 -6.26 -25.19 -3.01
C THR A 127 -5.31 -24.00 -3.14
N LEU A 128 -5.14 -23.25 -2.06
CA LEU A 128 -4.24 -22.10 -1.94
C LEU A 128 -3.14 -22.43 -0.94
N GLY A 129 -1.89 -22.13 -1.26
CA GLY A 129 -0.76 -22.41 -0.36
C GLY A 129 0.55 -21.78 -0.84
N THR A 130 1.61 -21.90 -0.05
CA THR A 130 2.96 -21.60 -0.55
C THR A 130 3.48 -22.75 -1.42
N ASN A 131 4.53 -22.50 -2.20
CA ASN A 131 5.17 -23.53 -3.02
C ASN A 131 5.66 -24.71 -2.17
N GLN A 132 6.13 -24.45 -0.95
CA GLN A 132 6.63 -25.49 -0.03
C GLN A 132 5.54 -26.51 0.33
N TYR A 133 4.30 -26.05 0.56
CA TYR A 133 3.15 -26.94 0.82
C TYR A 133 2.91 -27.92 -0.34
N PHE A 134 3.06 -27.46 -1.59
CA PHE A 134 2.83 -28.31 -2.76
C PHE A 134 4.01 -29.22 -3.13
N ILE A 135 5.21 -28.94 -2.60
CA ILE A 135 6.40 -29.78 -2.78
C ILE A 135 6.43 -30.90 -1.74
N ASN A 136 6.10 -30.57 -0.48
CA ASN A 136 5.99 -31.55 0.60
C ASN A 136 4.62 -31.46 1.27
N PRO A 137 3.61 -32.17 0.75
CA PRO A 137 2.26 -32.14 1.30
C PRO A 137 2.12 -32.91 2.62
N SER A 138 3.21 -33.49 3.15
CA SER A 138 3.20 -34.17 4.46
C SER A 138 2.71 -33.20 5.54
N PRO A 139 1.54 -33.44 6.16
CA PRO A 139 0.99 -32.55 7.18
C PRO A 139 1.82 -32.46 8.46
N GLU A 140 2.75 -33.40 8.64
CA GLU A 140 3.62 -33.52 9.82
C GLU A 140 4.89 -32.66 9.69
N ASP A 141 5.36 -32.40 8.45
CA ASP A 141 6.59 -31.63 8.17
C ASP A 141 6.32 -30.25 7.56
N SER A 142 5.08 -29.98 7.14
CA SER A 142 4.75 -28.73 6.46
C SER A 142 4.71 -27.56 7.46
N ARG A 143 5.75 -26.73 7.41
CA ARG A 143 5.87 -25.47 8.17
C ARG A 143 4.89 -24.39 7.72
N VAL A 144 3.99 -24.71 6.79
CA VAL A 144 3.22 -23.73 6.03
C VAL A 144 1.74 -24.07 6.03
N ALA A 145 0.90 -23.06 6.28
CA ALA A 145 -0.54 -23.15 6.16
C ALA A 145 -1.02 -23.15 4.69
N ALA A 146 -2.11 -23.86 4.44
CA ALA A 146 -2.82 -23.91 3.16
C ALA A 146 -4.34 -23.94 3.39
N LEU A 147 -5.11 -23.55 2.38
CA LEU A 147 -6.58 -23.58 2.38
C LEU A 147 -7.08 -24.42 1.21
N GLU A 148 -8.13 -25.20 1.45
CA GLU A 148 -8.92 -25.86 0.40
C GLU A 148 -10.34 -25.31 0.43
N ILE A 149 -10.81 -24.85 -0.73
CA ILE A 149 -12.10 -24.21 -0.94
C ILE A 149 -12.88 -25.10 -1.90
N LYS A 150 -14.06 -25.59 -1.50
CA LYS A 150 -14.93 -26.39 -2.36
C LYS A 150 -16.15 -25.58 -2.76
N VAL A 151 -16.42 -25.50 -4.05
CA VAL A 151 -17.54 -24.70 -4.58
C VAL A 151 -18.79 -25.58 -4.67
N ASN A 152 -19.75 -25.34 -3.78
CA ASN A 152 -21.05 -26.02 -3.78
C ASN A 152 -22.16 -25.08 -4.31
N LEU A 153 -23.09 -25.60 -5.12
CA LEU A 153 -24.07 -24.78 -5.88
C LEU A 153 -25.27 -24.31 -5.04
N GLU A 154 -25.46 -24.84 -3.84
CA GLU A 154 -26.68 -24.62 -3.03
C GLU A 154 -26.67 -23.33 -2.17
N ASN A 155 -25.84 -22.36 -2.56
CA ASN A 155 -25.43 -21.15 -1.85
C ASN A 155 -24.31 -21.38 -0.83
N SER A 156 -23.27 -20.55 -0.95
CA SER A 156 -22.01 -20.48 -0.19
C SER A 156 -20.94 -21.50 -0.58
N ALA A 157 -19.73 -20.98 -0.81
CA ALA A 157 -18.52 -21.81 -0.92
C ALA A 157 -18.32 -22.53 0.41
N GLU A 158 -18.26 -23.85 0.39
CA GLU A 158 -18.02 -24.65 1.58
C GLU A 158 -16.52 -24.78 1.80
N LEU A 159 -16.08 -24.37 2.97
CA LEU A 159 -14.70 -24.48 3.41
C LEU A 159 -14.47 -25.84 4.06
N SER A 160 -13.39 -26.51 3.65
CA SER A 160 -12.87 -27.65 4.38
C SER A 160 -11.41 -27.39 4.72
N ALA A 161 -11.13 -27.10 5.99
CA ALA A 161 -9.77 -27.01 6.49
C ALA A 161 -9.08 -28.38 6.37
N ILE A 162 -7.97 -28.48 5.62
CA ILE A 162 -7.07 -29.64 5.69
C ILE A 162 -6.31 -29.52 7.01
N ARG A 163 -6.89 -30.08 8.08
CA ARG A 163 -6.21 -30.21 9.38
C ARG A 163 -5.19 -31.33 9.28
N SER A 164 -3.95 -31.08 9.69
CA SER A 164 -3.09 -32.17 10.19
C SER A 164 -3.91 -32.94 11.24
N PRO A 165 -3.99 -34.29 11.18
CA PRO A 165 -4.76 -35.06 12.14
C PRO A 165 -4.18 -34.80 13.53
N LEU A 166 -4.90 -34.00 14.30
CA LEU A 166 -4.53 -33.70 15.67
C LEU A 166 -4.62 -35.01 16.46
N SER A 167 -3.59 -35.27 17.26
CA SER A 167 -3.85 -35.75 18.62
C SER A 167 -5.00 -34.90 19.19
N ALA A 168 -6.13 -35.56 19.42
CA ALA A 168 -7.45 -34.98 19.66
C ALA A 168 -7.49 -34.02 20.87
N PRO A 169 -8.58 -33.27 21.03
CA PRO A 169 -8.62 -31.90 21.53
C PRO A 169 -8.42 -31.83 23.03
N ARG A 170 -7.64 -30.84 23.48
CA ARG A 170 -8.01 -30.16 24.72
C ARG A 170 -8.81 -28.93 24.31
N HIS A 171 -10.07 -28.93 24.73
CA HIS A 171 -10.86 -27.73 24.95
C HIS A 171 -9.91 -26.62 25.40
N VAL A 172 -9.66 -25.62 24.58
CA VAL A 172 -9.09 -24.37 25.07
C VAL A 172 -10.32 -23.56 25.42
N PRO A 173 -10.82 -23.61 26.68
CA PRO A 173 -11.71 -22.55 27.12
C PRO A 173 -10.97 -21.23 26.86
N SER A 174 -11.70 -20.18 26.53
CA SER A 174 -11.20 -18.81 26.44
C SER A 174 -10.28 -18.50 27.62
N LEU A 175 -8.97 -18.68 27.44
CA LEU A 175 -7.96 -18.46 28.46
C LEU A 175 -7.38 -17.08 28.18
N PHE A 176 -8.11 -16.08 28.68
CA PHE A 176 -7.48 -15.00 29.41
C PHE A 176 -6.56 -15.60 30.50
N LEU A 177 -5.39 -16.13 30.12
CA LEU A 177 -4.32 -16.46 31.04
C LEU A 177 -3.35 -15.29 31.09
N ARG A 178 -3.60 -14.47 32.11
CA ARG A 178 -2.63 -13.82 32.99
C ARG A 178 -1.17 -14.04 32.54
N ARG A 179 -0.55 -12.94 32.07
CA ARG A 179 0.90 -12.85 31.83
C ARG A 179 1.68 -13.48 33.00
N PRO A 180 2.83 -14.13 32.75
CA PRO A 180 3.82 -14.27 33.80
C PRO A 180 4.10 -12.86 34.36
N HIS A 181 3.91 -12.70 35.67
CA HIS A 181 4.24 -11.48 36.37
C HIS A 181 5.76 -11.38 36.39
N ASP A 182 6.32 -10.79 35.34
CA ASP A 182 7.67 -10.28 35.37
C ASP A 182 7.70 -9.17 36.43
N PRO A 183 8.43 -9.32 37.54
CA PRO A 183 8.48 -8.33 38.63
C PRO A 183 9.10 -7.00 38.17
N ASN A 184 9.77 -6.99 37.01
CA ASN A 184 10.32 -5.80 36.36
C ASN A 184 9.44 -5.30 35.20
N ALA A 185 8.34 -6.00 34.86
CA ALA A 185 7.45 -5.52 33.83
C ALA A 185 6.77 -4.22 34.29
N PRO A 186 6.83 -3.14 33.47
CA PRO A 186 6.09 -1.93 33.77
C PRO A 186 4.62 -2.32 33.98
N THR A 187 4.07 -1.86 35.10
CA THR A 187 2.69 -2.15 35.52
C THR A 187 1.72 -1.87 34.36
N PRO A 188 0.54 -2.51 34.30
CA PRO A 188 -0.43 -2.25 33.24
C PRO A 188 -0.80 -0.75 33.12
N VAL A 189 -0.67 0.01 34.20
CA VAL A 189 -0.78 1.48 34.20
C VAL A 189 0.41 2.14 33.50
N ALA A 190 1.65 1.73 33.82
CA ALA A 190 2.86 2.24 33.17
C ALA A 190 2.92 1.89 31.66
N ARG A 191 2.45 0.71 31.25
CA ARG A 191 2.34 0.35 29.82
C ARG A 191 1.32 1.21 29.09
N LYS A 192 0.13 1.45 29.69
CA LYS A 192 -0.87 2.34 29.12
C LYS A 192 -0.36 3.78 29.03
N ALA A 193 0.36 4.25 30.04
CA ALA A 193 1.00 5.57 30.02
C ALA A 193 2.08 5.67 28.93
N LEU A 194 2.87 4.61 28.71
CA LEU A 194 3.87 4.54 27.65
C LEU A 194 3.22 4.59 26.26
N TYR A 195 2.17 3.80 26.02
CA TYR A 195 1.43 3.85 24.75
C TYR A 195 0.77 5.21 24.52
N LEU A 196 0.18 5.80 25.55
CA LEU A 196 -0.38 7.15 25.47
C LEU A 196 0.72 8.18 25.13
N ALA A 197 1.89 8.07 25.77
CA ALA A 197 3.03 8.95 25.48
C ALA A 197 3.54 8.79 24.04
N ILE A 198 3.60 7.57 23.50
CA ILE A 198 3.97 7.32 22.10
C ILE A 198 2.94 7.92 21.15
N ILE A 199 1.64 7.71 21.40
CA ILE A 199 0.57 8.28 20.56
C ILE A 199 0.64 9.82 20.58
N VAL A 200 0.79 10.43 21.75
CA VAL A 200 0.95 11.88 21.89
C VAL A 200 2.20 12.37 21.17
N PHE A 201 3.31 11.63 21.25
CA PHE A 201 4.55 11.98 20.57
C PHE A 201 4.42 11.92 19.03
N VAL A 202 3.81 10.87 18.49
CA VAL A 202 3.54 10.75 17.05
C VAL A 202 2.58 11.83 16.58
N PHE A 203 1.55 12.15 17.38
CA PHE A 203 0.61 13.22 17.06
C PHE A 203 1.31 14.59 17.05
N LEU A 204 2.16 14.87 18.04
CA LEU A 204 2.96 16.10 18.10
C LEU A 204 3.93 16.21 16.92
N LEU A 205 4.63 15.13 16.56
CA LEU A 205 5.48 15.10 15.38
C LEU A 205 4.69 15.36 14.10
N SER A 206 3.53 14.72 13.95
CA SER A 206 2.65 14.92 12.80
C SER A 206 2.17 16.37 12.72
N LEU A 207 1.86 16.98 13.86
CA LEU A 207 1.42 18.37 13.94
C LEU A 207 2.57 19.36 13.63
N ILE A 208 3.79 19.06 14.07
CA ILE A 208 4.99 19.85 13.71
C ILE A 208 5.27 19.74 12.20
N VAL A 209 5.22 18.53 11.63
CA VAL A 209 5.39 18.32 10.18
C VAL A 209 4.31 19.04 9.40
N TRP A 210 3.06 18.99 9.87
CA TRP A 210 1.95 19.71 9.24
C TRP A 210 2.14 21.23 9.33
N GLN A 211 2.54 21.77 10.48
CA GLN A 211 2.83 23.21 10.65
C GLN A 211 4.04 23.66 9.81
N LEU A 212 5.06 22.83 9.66
CA LEU A 212 6.19 23.11 8.78
C LEU A 212 5.73 23.14 7.31
N ARG A 213 4.94 22.15 6.89
CA ARG A 213 4.38 22.11 5.52
C ARG A 213 3.47 23.30 5.25
N SER A 214 2.59 23.68 6.17
CA SER A 214 1.71 24.83 5.97
C SER A 214 2.48 26.14 5.85
N ARG A 215 3.48 26.36 6.72
CA ARG A 215 4.37 27.54 6.62
C ARG A 215 5.17 27.56 5.33
N VAL A 216 5.68 26.42 4.88
CA VAL A 216 6.40 26.31 3.61
C VAL A 216 5.48 26.61 2.43
N LEU A 217 4.23 26.13 2.47
CA LEU A 217 3.23 26.43 1.44
C LEU A 217 2.86 27.92 1.41
N GLU A 218 2.68 28.55 2.57
CA GLU A 218 2.43 29.99 2.66
C GLU A 218 3.61 30.81 2.13
N GLN A 219 4.85 30.43 2.47
CA GLN A 219 6.05 31.09 1.94
C GLN A 219 6.16 30.91 0.42
N ARG A 220 5.89 29.70 -0.09
CA ARG A 220 5.87 29.42 -1.54
C ARG A 220 4.78 30.20 -2.26
N GLN A 221 3.59 30.36 -1.67
CA GLN A 221 2.53 31.18 -2.25
C GLN A 221 2.89 32.67 -2.26
N LYS A 222 3.45 33.21 -1.17
CA LYS A 222 3.92 34.60 -1.11
C LYS A 222 5.05 34.86 -2.13
N ALA A 223 5.97 33.91 -2.27
CA ALA A 223 7.03 33.98 -3.27
C ALA A 223 6.47 33.94 -4.70
N ALA A 224 5.51 33.05 -4.99
CA ALA A 224 4.83 32.99 -6.29
C ALA A 224 4.10 34.30 -6.63
N ALA A 225 3.42 34.92 -5.66
CA ALA A 225 2.76 36.21 -5.83
C ALA A 225 3.78 37.33 -6.13
N THR A 226 4.90 37.35 -5.42
CA THR A 226 5.97 38.35 -5.62
C THR A 226 6.63 38.21 -6.99
N ILE A 227 6.89 36.97 -7.41
CA ILE A 227 7.47 36.66 -8.72
C ILE A 227 6.47 37.08 -9.83
N THR A 228 5.19 36.76 -9.67
CA THR A 228 4.13 37.16 -10.61
C THR A 228 4.05 38.68 -10.76
N ALA A 229 4.08 39.43 -9.65
CA ALA A 229 4.04 40.89 -9.69
C ALA A 229 5.22 41.49 -10.47
N ARG A 230 6.45 41.00 -10.22
CA ARG A 230 7.65 41.45 -10.96
C ARG A 230 7.58 41.18 -12.46
N VAL A 231 7.01 40.04 -12.85
CA VAL A 231 6.78 39.71 -14.27
C VAL A 231 5.79 40.67 -14.91
N GLN A 232 4.68 40.94 -14.22
CA GLN A 232 3.66 41.88 -14.70
C GLN A 232 4.23 43.30 -14.84
N ASP A 233 5.05 43.74 -13.88
CA ASP A 233 5.73 45.04 -13.95
C ASP A 233 6.67 45.11 -15.17
N GLY A 234 7.49 44.08 -15.39
CA GLY A 234 8.39 43.99 -16.54
C GLY A 234 7.65 43.95 -17.89
N MET A 235 6.55 43.19 -17.98
CA MET A 235 5.69 43.16 -19.16
C MET A 235 5.02 44.53 -19.42
N SER A 236 4.54 45.20 -18.38
CA SER A 236 3.94 46.53 -18.51
C SER A 236 4.95 47.59 -18.93
N ALA A 237 6.19 47.51 -18.43
CA ALA A 237 7.28 48.40 -18.81
C ALA A 237 7.68 48.20 -20.28
N ALA A 238 7.76 46.94 -20.73
CA ALA A 238 8.01 46.63 -22.14
C ALA A 238 6.86 47.10 -23.04
N GLN A 239 5.61 46.94 -22.62
CA GLN A 239 4.44 47.37 -23.39
C GLN A 239 4.42 48.90 -23.58
N LYS A 240 4.82 49.68 -22.57
CA LYS A 240 4.96 51.14 -22.69
C LYS A 240 6.02 51.58 -23.70
N LEU A 241 7.00 50.71 -23.98
CA LEU A 241 8.09 50.97 -24.91
C LEU A 241 7.86 50.36 -26.30
N THR A 242 6.87 49.48 -26.44
CA THR A 242 6.51 48.86 -27.72
C THR A 242 5.95 49.93 -28.66
N GLY A 243 6.51 50.03 -29.87
CA GLY A 243 6.20 51.11 -30.83
C GLY A 243 6.99 52.41 -30.64
N VAL A 244 7.75 52.56 -29.54
CA VAL A 244 8.67 53.68 -29.31
C VAL A 244 10.13 53.24 -29.45
N SER A 245 10.48 52.10 -28.85
CA SER A 245 11.79 51.46 -28.95
C SER A 245 11.65 49.96 -28.74
N ASP A 246 11.34 49.24 -29.81
CA ASP A 246 11.09 47.79 -29.78
C ASP A 246 12.33 47.00 -29.35
N ALA A 247 13.53 47.48 -29.68
CA ALA A 247 14.79 46.91 -29.20
C ALA A 247 14.93 47.01 -27.67
N MET A 248 14.52 48.13 -27.06
CA MET A 248 14.55 48.31 -25.61
C MET A 248 13.44 47.51 -24.91
N ALA A 249 12.23 47.48 -25.49
CA ALA A 249 11.13 46.64 -25.01
C ALA A 249 11.53 45.15 -25.00
N ARG A 250 12.20 44.67 -26.06
CA ARG A 250 12.70 43.30 -26.14
C ARG A 250 13.77 43.00 -25.09
N ASN A 251 14.72 43.90 -24.87
CA ASN A 251 15.77 43.71 -23.85
C ASN A 251 15.17 43.63 -22.45
N ILE A 252 14.15 44.44 -22.14
CA ILE A 252 13.44 44.38 -20.86
C ILE A 252 12.70 43.05 -20.72
N LEU A 253 12.02 42.56 -21.76
CA LEU A 253 11.35 41.25 -21.71
C LEU A 253 12.34 40.10 -21.54
N LEU A 254 13.48 40.10 -22.24
CA LEU A 254 14.51 39.07 -22.11
C LEU A 254 15.13 39.07 -20.71
N GLN A 255 15.40 40.25 -20.15
CA GLN A 255 15.90 40.38 -18.77
C GLN A 255 14.86 39.88 -17.77
N THR A 256 13.60 40.31 -17.92
CA THR A 256 12.48 39.88 -17.06
C THR A 256 12.30 38.37 -17.11
N ARG A 257 12.44 37.74 -18.29
CA ARG A 257 12.40 36.28 -18.47
C ARG A 257 13.51 35.59 -17.68
N SER A 258 14.73 36.08 -17.81
CA SER A 258 15.91 35.50 -17.14
C SER A 258 15.77 35.57 -15.63
N ASP A 259 15.39 36.75 -15.12
CA ASP A 259 15.22 37.00 -13.69
C ASP A 259 14.05 36.19 -13.11
N PHE A 260 12.97 36.06 -13.88
CA PHE A 260 11.83 35.21 -13.56
C PHE A 260 12.22 33.73 -13.46
N LYS A 261 12.89 33.19 -14.49
CA LYS A 261 13.33 31.79 -14.52
C LYS A 261 14.29 31.47 -13.38
N SER A 262 15.28 32.32 -13.16
CA SER A 262 16.24 32.17 -12.05
C SER A 262 15.52 32.19 -10.69
N SER A 263 14.57 33.11 -10.49
CA SER A 263 13.82 33.22 -9.23
C SER A 263 12.89 32.02 -9.00
N ALA A 264 12.24 31.53 -10.06
CA ALA A 264 11.37 30.37 -10.02
C ALA A 264 12.16 29.09 -9.74
N ASP A 265 13.30 28.87 -10.41
CA ASP A 265 14.18 27.72 -10.19
C ASP A 265 14.75 27.69 -8.77
N GLN A 266 15.16 28.85 -8.23
CA GLN A 266 15.65 28.95 -6.85
C GLN A 266 14.56 28.65 -5.80
N THR A 267 13.31 29.01 -6.07
CA THR A 267 12.21 28.91 -5.10
C THR A 267 11.48 27.55 -5.17
N PHE A 268 11.33 27.01 -6.38
CA PHE A 268 10.48 25.84 -6.65
C PHE A 268 11.25 24.65 -7.22
N GLY A 269 12.51 24.81 -7.64
CA GLY A 269 13.26 23.75 -8.30
C GLY A 269 12.58 23.30 -9.59
N ALA A 270 12.36 22.00 -9.76
CA ALA A 270 11.66 21.44 -10.92
C ALA A 270 10.11 21.56 -10.84
N ASP A 271 9.56 21.79 -9.65
CA ASP A 271 8.12 21.70 -9.38
C ASP A 271 7.43 23.06 -9.48
N TRP A 272 7.52 23.66 -10.66
CA TRP A 272 6.92 24.97 -10.90
C TRP A 272 5.38 24.90 -10.82
N PRO A 273 4.74 25.82 -10.07
CA PRO A 273 3.29 26.00 -10.10
C PRO A 273 2.78 26.24 -11.53
N PRO A 274 1.59 25.72 -11.89
CA PRO A 274 1.04 25.88 -13.25
C PRO A 274 0.87 27.34 -13.67
N GLN A 275 0.58 28.24 -12.73
CA GLN A 275 0.45 29.68 -12.97
C GLN A 275 1.79 30.32 -13.39
N LEU A 276 2.92 29.86 -12.85
CA LEU A 276 4.25 30.36 -13.26
C LEU A 276 4.64 29.81 -14.64
N LYS A 277 4.26 28.56 -14.95
CA LYS A 277 4.47 27.98 -16.29
C LYS A 277 3.68 28.74 -17.36
N SER A 278 2.43 29.11 -17.09
CA SER A 278 1.64 29.91 -18.04
C SER A 278 2.20 31.32 -18.23
N LEU A 279 2.65 31.97 -17.15
CA LEU A 279 3.30 33.28 -17.24
C LEU A 279 4.60 33.24 -18.07
N LEU A 280 5.41 32.17 -17.96
CA LEU A 280 6.57 32.00 -18.82
C LEU A 280 6.18 31.93 -20.29
N ALA A 281 5.14 31.15 -20.61
CA ALA A 281 4.65 30.98 -21.97
C ALA A 281 4.10 32.29 -22.56
N ASP A 282 3.37 33.08 -21.75
CA ASP A 282 2.88 34.40 -22.15
C ASP A 282 4.04 35.38 -22.40
N LEU A 283 5.07 35.34 -21.57
CA LEU A 283 6.25 36.18 -21.72
C LEU A 283 7.08 35.77 -22.95
N ASP A 284 7.24 34.48 -23.22
CA ASP A 284 7.86 33.95 -24.44
C ASP A 284 7.08 34.36 -25.69
N LYS A 285 5.74 34.33 -25.61
CA LYS A 285 4.87 34.82 -26.68
C LYS A 285 5.08 36.31 -26.93
N GLN A 286 5.12 37.15 -25.89
CA GLN A 286 5.36 38.58 -26.05
C GLN A 286 6.74 38.90 -26.63
N ILE A 287 7.79 38.19 -26.21
CA ILE A 287 9.13 38.31 -26.81
C ILE A 287 9.06 37.99 -28.31
N SER A 288 8.36 36.91 -28.68
CA SER A 288 8.21 36.51 -30.08
C SER A 288 7.46 37.57 -30.92
N THR A 289 6.42 38.18 -30.36
CA THR A 289 5.64 39.23 -31.02
C THR A 289 6.48 40.46 -31.28
N VAL A 290 7.26 40.92 -30.30
CA VAL A 290 8.15 42.09 -30.47
C VAL A 290 9.30 41.77 -31.44
N SER A 291 9.72 40.51 -31.54
CA SER A 291 10.76 40.09 -32.51
C SER A 291 10.30 40.02 -33.97
N HIS A 292 9.00 39.92 -34.24
CA HIS A 292 8.43 39.88 -35.60
C HIS A 292 8.16 41.26 -36.21
N VAL A 293 8.41 42.34 -35.48
CA VAL A 293 8.26 43.73 -35.97
C VAL A 293 9.50 44.21 -36.74
N TYR A 294 10.57 43.41 -36.79
CA TYR A 294 11.78 43.63 -37.60
C TYR A 294 11.83 42.73 -38.84
#